data_AF-A0A1D3TWV2-F1
#
_entry.id   AF-A0A1D3TWV2-F1
#
_cell.length_a   1.000
_cell.length_b   1.000
_cell.length_c   1.000
_cell.angle_alpha   90.00
_cell.angle_beta   90.00
_cell.angle_gamma   90.00
#
_symmetry.space_group_name_H-M   'P 1'
#
loop_
_entity.id
_entity.type
_entity.pdbx_description
1 polymer ?
#
loop_
_entity_poly.entity_id
_entity_poly.type
_entity_poly.pdbx_seq_one_letter_code
_entity_poly.pdbx_strand_id
1 'polypeptide(L)'
;MLKVKIIVKNIEYDSIIKKIPDGRWYLSVFRKAIKKLPSKGEALVWFVSKFKERIIVKTNAYIAGNHVAIKILDMELRKGKGRRSDMLKFDFLLEEIDYENLVSQLLKKTLANMEEKDGKSGELARYVAGLEKVPYQMIEAAFGTLSQEQKNEMVTRIFDIYKDDLVSAINKIAAKNEIKAELASVNVTAL
;
A
#
# COMPACT_ATOMS: atom_id res chain seq x y z
N MET A 1 -7.37 -11.02 9.85
CA MET A 1 -7.40 -9.69 9.19
C MET A 1 -6.01 -9.10 9.21
N LEU A 2 -5.70 -8.04 8.44
CA LEU A 2 -4.40 -7.36 8.56
C LEU A 2 -4.57 -5.89 8.99
N LYS A 3 -3.71 -5.45 9.90
CA LYS A 3 -3.52 -4.05 10.24
C LYS A 3 -2.23 -3.54 9.59
N VAL A 4 -2.32 -2.45 8.84
CA VAL A 4 -1.15 -1.80 8.22
C VAL A 4 -0.96 -0.43 8.83
N LYS A 5 0.24 -0.16 9.37
CA LYS A 5 0.63 1.12 9.95
C LYS A 5 1.74 1.74 9.12
N ILE A 6 1.47 2.94 8.60
CA ILE A 6 2.38 3.70 7.76
C ILE A 6 2.77 4.97 8.51
N ILE A 7 4.07 5.24 8.58
CA ILE A 7 4.61 6.47 9.19
C ILE A 7 5.24 7.33 8.11
N VAL A 8 4.76 8.57 7.99
CA VAL A 8 5.28 9.56 7.05
C VAL A 8 5.92 10.72 7.83
N LYS A 9 7.11 11.15 7.41
CA LYS A 9 7.90 12.23 8.01
C LYS A 9 8.33 13.24 6.96
N ASN A 10 8.98 14.32 7.40
CA ASN A 10 9.59 15.35 6.54
C ASN A 10 8.59 15.92 5.52
N ILE A 11 7.39 16.25 6.00
CA ILE A 11 6.24 16.58 5.17
C ILE A 11 6.23 18.08 4.84
N GLU A 12 6.40 18.42 3.57
CA GLU A 12 6.10 19.76 3.05
C GLU A 12 4.66 19.78 2.53
N TYR A 13 3.73 20.17 3.40
CA TYR A 13 2.29 20.13 3.11
C TYR A 13 1.91 20.83 1.80
N ASP A 14 2.56 21.94 1.45
CA ASP A 14 2.23 22.65 0.21
C ASP A 14 2.51 21.83 -1.05
N SER A 15 3.51 20.94 -1.03
CA SER A 15 3.77 20.02 -2.14
C SER A 15 2.63 19.02 -2.34
N ILE A 16 2.06 18.50 -1.24
CA ILE A 16 0.93 17.57 -1.26
C ILE A 16 -0.33 18.27 -1.75
N ILE A 17 -0.60 19.47 -1.20
CA ILE A 17 -1.83 20.22 -1.49
C ILE A 17 -1.91 20.60 -2.96
N LYS A 18 -0.80 20.99 -3.57
CA LYS A 18 -0.71 21.32 -5.01
C LYS A 18 -1.04 20.14 -5.93
N LYS A 19 -0.88 18.89 -5.46
CA LYS A 19 -1.17 17.69 -6.24
C LYS A 19 -2.61 17.22 -6.13
N ILE A 20 -3.41 17.84 -5.26
CA ILE A 20 -4.85 17.54 -5.18
C ILE A 20 -5.55 18.27 -6.34
N PRO A 21 -6.26 17.57 -7.24
CA PRO A 21 -6.84 18.17 -8.45
C PRO A 21 -7.79 19.33 -8.16
N ASP A 22 -7.47 20.51 -8.71
CA ASP A 22 -8.31 21.71 -8.64
C ASP A 22 -9.67 21.48 -9.33
N GLY A 23 -10.73 22.11 -8.79
CA GLY A 23 -12.10 22.00 -9.33
C GLY A 23 -13.05 21.10 -8.54
N ARG A 24 -12.59 20.49 -7.45
CA ARG A 24 -13.45 19.70 -6.56
C ARG A 24 -13.92 20.54 -5.37
N TRP A 25 -15.22 20.53 -5.06
CA TRP A 25 -15.78 21.29 -3.95
C TRP A 25 -15.09 21.03 -2.60
N TYR A 26 -14.59 19.81 -2.37
CA TYR A 26 -13.88 19.44 -1.15
C TYR A 26 -12.54 20.19 -0.97
N LEU A 27 -11.91 20.69 -2.05
CA LEU A 27 -10.71 21.52 -1.93
C LEU A 27 -11.01 22.89 -1.35
N SER A 28 -12.15 23.48 -1.70
CA SER A 28 -12.60 24.74 -1.07
C SER A 28 -12.85 24.53 0.42
N VAL A 29 -13.46 23.41 0.79
CA VAL A 29 -13.68 23.01 2.18
C VAL A 29 -12.34 22.82 2.91
N PHE A 30 -11.37 22.17 2.27
CA PHE A 30 -10.04 21.95 2.82
C PHE A 30 -9.25 23.26 2.98
N ARG A 31 -9.25 24.15 1.98
CA ARG A 31 -8.62 25.48 2.06
C ARG A 31 -9.23 26.32 3.18
N LYS A 32 -10.55 26.22 3.42
CA LYS A 32 -11.20 26.86 4.58
C LYS A 32 -10.74 26.25 5.90
N ALA A 33 -10.54 24.94 5.96
CA ALA A 33 -10.04 24.26 7.16
C ALA A 33 -8.60 24.66 7.49
N ILE A 34 -7.72 24.79 6.49
CA ILE A 34 -6.34 25.29 6.67
C ILE A 34 -6.30 26.67 7.35
N LYS A 35 -7.26 27.55 7.01
CA LYS A 35 -7.35 28.90 7.61
C LYS A 35 -7.88 28.90 9.05
N LYS A 36 -8.57 27.85 9.47
CA LYS A 36 -9.26 27.77 10.77
C LYS A 36 -8.55 26.89 11.79
N LEU A 37 -7.72 25.95 11.32
CA LEU A 37 -7.06 24.98 12.19
C LEU A 37 -5.62 25.41 12.53
N PRO A 38 -5.11 25.01 13.72
CA PRO A 38 -3.78 25.38 14.21
C PRO A 38 -2.60 25.03 13.29
N SER A 39 -2.72 23.98 12.47
CA SER A 39 -1.68 23.60 11.52
C SER A 39 -2.22 22.94 10.26
N LYS A 40 -1.43 22.99 9.16
CA LYS A 40 -1.75 22.27 7.91
C LYS A 40 -1.85 20.75 8.13
N GLY A 41 -1.06 20.21 9.06
CA GLY A 41 -1.16 18.82 9.48
C GLY A 41 -2.50 18.48 10.13
N GLU A 42 -3.00 19.34 11.01
CA GLU A 42 -4.34 19.17 11.60
C GLU A 42 -5.45 19.32 10.57
N ALA A 43 -5.30 20.25 9.62
CA ALA A 43 -6.23 20.36 8.50
C ALA A 43 -6.27 19.09 7.67
N LEU A 44 -5.11 18.46 7.41
CA LEU A 44 -5.04 17.21 6.66
C LEU A 44 -5.64 16.02 7.43
N VAL A 45 -5.36 15.91 8.74
CA VAL A 45 -6.01 14.94 9.63
C VAL A 45 -7.53 15.10 9.57
N TRP A 46 -8.02 16.32 9.80
CA TRP A 46 -9.44 16.63 9.74
C TRP A 46 -10.06 16.29 8.38
N PHE A 47 -9.36 16.62 7.30
CA PHE A 47 -9.83 16.35 5.94
C PHE A 47 -9.99 14.85 5.69
N VAL A 48 -8.96 14.08 6.01
CA VAL A 48 -9.00 12.62 5.85
C VAL A 48 -10.10 12.01 6.70
N SER A 49 -10.26 12.45 7.95
CA SER A 49 -11.37 11.98 8.81
C SER A 49 -12.74 12.33 8.24
N LYS A 50 -12.92 13.55 7.74
CA LYS A 50 -14.21 14.02 7.19
C LYS A 50 -14.60 13.35 5.88
N PHE A 51 -13.62 12.95 5.07
CA PHE A 51 -13.83 12.34 3.75
C PHE A 51 -13.46 10.85 3.72
N LYS A 52 -13.27 10.24 4.89
CA LYS A 52 -12.79 8.87 5.09
C LYS A 52 -13.49 7.85 4.20
N GLU A 53 -14.82 7.75 4.28
CA GLU A 53 -15.60 6.79 3.49
C GLU A 53 -15.37 6.96 1.99
N ARG A 54 -15.34 8.21 1.50
CA ARG A 54 -15.11 8.50 0.08
C ARG A 54 -13.69 8.14 -0.36
N ILE A 55 -12.70 8.33 0.51
CA ILE A 55 -11.32 7.93 0.25
C ILE A 55 -11.26 6.40 0.18
N ILE A 56 -11.85 5.69 1.14
CA ILE A 56 -11.89 4.22 1.17
C ILE A 56 -12.55 3.68 -0.10
N VAL A 57 -13.75 4.16 -0.46
CA VAL A 57 -14.48 3.69 -1.66
C VAL A 57 -13.65 3.88 -2.92
N LYS A 58 -13.05 5.07 -3.12
CA LYS A 58 -12.22 5.33 -4.31
C LYS A 58 -10.94 4.51 -4.33
N THR A 59 -10.32 4.30 -3.17
CA THR A 59 -9.08 3.52 -3.07
C THR A 59 -9.38 2.05 -3.34
N ASN A 60 -10.46 1.51 -2.79
CA ASN A 60 -10.90 0.14 -3.09
C ASN A 60 -11.25 -0.05 -4.56
N ALA A 61 -11.93 0.92 -5.19
CA ALA A 61 -12.21 0.86 -6.63
C ALA A 61 -10.91 0.86 -7.46
N TYR A 62 -9.91 1.66 -7.07
CA TYR A 62 -8.60 1.64 -7.70
C TYR A 62 -7.87 0.31 -7.49
N ILE A 63 -7.88 -0.22 -6.27
CA ILE A 63 -7.27 -1.52 -5.92
C ILE A 63 -7.89 -2.66 -6.74
N ALA A 64 -9.22 -2.72 -6.78
CA ALA A 64 -9.97 -3.70 -7.58
C ALA A 64 -9.69 -3.57 -9.08
N GLY A 65 -9.62 -2.32 -9.59
CA GLY A 65 -9.27 -2.05 -11.00
C GLY A 65 -7.84 -2.43 -11.37
N ASN A 66 -6.94 -2.59 -10.39
CA ASN A 66 -5.58 -3.10 -10.58
C ASN A 66 -5.46 -4.60 -10.28
N HIS A 67 -6.60 -5.31 -10.18
CA HIS A 67 -6.69 -6.74 -9.87
C HIS A 67 -6.05 -7.15 -8.53
N VAL A 68 -5.77 -6.20 -7.64
CA VAL A 68 -5.27 -6.52 -6.31
C VAL A 68 -6.48 -6.86 -5.43
N ALA A 69 -6.55 -8.10 -4.97
CA ALA A 69 -7.65 -8.58 -4.17
C ALA A 69 -7.40 -8.28 -2.68
N ILE A 70 -7.53 -7.00 -2.33
CA ILE A 70 -7.43 -6.47 -0.97
C ILE A 70 -8.55 -5.44 -0.81
N LYS A 71 -9.21 -5.42 0.35
CA LYS A 71 -10.21 -4.40 0.68
C LYS A 71 -9.79 -3.63 1.91
N ILE A 72 -9.79 -2.30 1.79
CA ILE A 72 -9.67 -1.40 2.93
C ILE A 72 -11.04 -1.31 3.59
N LEU A 73 -11.15 -1.78 4.83
CA LEU A 73 -12.34 -1.61 5.65
C LEU A 73 -12.34 -0.26 6.35
N ASP A 74 -11.17 0.10 6.87
CA ASP A 74 -11.04 1.29 7.71
C ASP A 74 -9.71 1.98 7.48
N MET A 75 -9.70 3.29 7.71
CA MET A 75 -8.48 4.09 7.72
C MET A 75 -8.54 5.17 8.78
N GLU A 76 -7.39 5.50 9.36
CA GLU A 76 -7.27 6.59 10.31
C GLU A 76 -5.96 7.34 10.06
N LEU A 77 -6.03 8.68 10.11
CA LEU A 77 -4.87 9.54 10.03
C LEU A 77 -4.71 10.28 11.35
N ARG A 78 -3.52 10.22 11.93
CA ARG A 78 -3.18 10.92 13.17
C ARG A 78 -1.89 11.71 13.03
N LYS A 79 -1.83 12.84 13.72
CA LYS A 79 -0.57 13.56 13.91
C LYS A 79 0.29 12.82 14.94
N GLY A 80 1.52 12.50 14.57
CA GLY A 80 2.52 11.95 15.47
C GLY A 80 3.24 13.05 16.25
N LYS A 81 3.59 12.77 17.51
CA LYS A 81 4.50 13.63 18.28
C LYS A 81 5.95 13.22 17.98
N GLY A 82 6.70 14.06 17.27
CA GLY A 82 8.15 13.94 17.06
C GLY A 82 8.85 15.22 17.51
N ARG A 83 10.02 15.12 18.16
CA ARG A 83 10.73 16.25 18.78
C ARG A 83 11.18 17.36 17.79
N ARG A 84 11.21 17.12 16.47
CA ARG A 84 11.71 18.10 15.47
C ARG A 84 11.03 18.07 14.08
N SER A 85 10.05 17.21 13.82
CA SER A 85 9.39 17.17 12.51
C SER A 85 7.92 16.75 12.61
N ASP A 86 7.09 17.37 11.77
CA ASP A 86 5.70 16.96 11.57
C ASP A 86 5.68 15.53 11.02
N MET A 87 5.02 14.65 11.77
CA MET A 87 4.88 13.23 11.44
C MET A 87 3.40 12.91 11.30
N LEU A 88 3.05 12.11 10.30
CA LEU A 88 1.72 11.57 10.13
C LEU A 88 1.76 10.05 10.26
N LYS A 89 0.78 9.50 10.97
CA LYS A 89 0.55 8.06 11.08
C LYS A 89 -0.74 7.72 10.38
N PHE A 90 -0.67 6.82 9.41
CA PHE A 90 -1.83 6.23 8.78
C PHE A 90 -1.99 4.80 9.28
N ASP A 91 -3.13 4.50 9.87
CA ASP A 91 -3.55 3.15 10.22
C ASP A 91 -4.60 2.70 9.20
N PHE A 92 -4.41 1.53 8.60
CA PHE A 92 -5.37 0.89 7.71
C PHE A 92 -5.78 -0.46 8.28
N LEU A 93 -7.05 -0.78 8.14
CA LEU A 93 -7.60 -2.10 8.40
C LEU A 93 -7.95 -2.75 7.06
N LEU A 94 -7.32 -3.90 6.80
CA LEU A 94 -7.49 -4.65 5.56
C LEU A 94 -8.20 -5.98 5.84
N GLU A 95 -9.15 -6.31 4.96
CA GLU A 95 -9.89 -7.57 4.93
C GLU A 95 -9.99 -8.10 3.50
N GLU A 96 -10.55 -9.31 3.36
CA GLU A 96 -10.87 -9.95 2.08
C GLU A 96 -9.62 -10.07 1.18
N ILE A 97 -8.50 -10.45 1.79
CA ILE A 97 -7.26 -10.70 1.04
C ILE A 97 -7.40 -12.07 0.38
N ASP A 98 -7.58 -12.07 -0.94
CA ASP A 98 -7.51 -13.28 -1.74
C ASP A 98 -6.03 -13.64 -1.95
N TYR A 99 -5.51 -14.40 -1.00
CA TYR A 99 -4.12 -14.82 -0.96
C TYR A 99 -3.73 -15.67 -2.17
N GLU A 100 -4.66 -16.47 -2.69
CA GLU A 100 -4.43 -17.34 -3.85
C GLU A 100 -4.22 -16.50 -5.11
N ASN A 101 -5.11 -15.53 -5.33
CA ASN A 101 -4.97 -14.60 -6.45
C ASN A 101 -3.74 -13.68 -6.30
N LEU A 102 -3.47 -13.16 -5.10
CA LEU A 102 -2.29 -12.32 -4.82
C LEU A 102 -0.99 -13.07 -5.14
N VAL A 103 -0.85 -14.30 -4.65
CA VAL A 103 0.32 -15.14 -4.85
C VAL A 103 0.46 -15.54 -6.31
N SER A 104 -0.64 -15.94 -6.96
CA SER A 104 -0.65 -16.27 -8.39
C SER A 104 -0.17 -15.09 -9.25
N GLN A 105 -0.62 -13.86 -8.94
CA GLN A 105 -0.15 -12.66 -9.66
C GLN A 105 1.32 -12.33 -9.39
N LEU A 106 1.76 -12.44 -8.14
CA LEU A 106 3.17 -12.22 -7.78
C LEU A 106 4.09 -13.23 -8.48
N LEU A 107 3.69 -14.50 -8.54
CA LEU A 107 4.42 -15.54 -9.25
C LEU A 107 4.49 -15.27 -10.74
N LYS A 108 3.37 -14.92 -11.39
CA LYS A 108 3.34 -14.56 -12.82
C LYS A 108 4.31 -13.44 -13.13
N LYS A 109 4.28 -12.36 -12.34
CA LYS A 109 5.23 -11.24 -12.47
C LYS A 109 6.67 -11.66 -12.25
N THR A 110 6.91 -12.48 -11.22
CA THR A 110 8.26 -12.93 -10.87
C THR A 110 8.85 -13.83 -11.95
N LEU A 111 8.07 -14.78 -12.46
CA LEU A 111 8.47 -15.67 -13.55
C LEU A 111 8.74 -14.88 -14.82
N ALA A 112 7.84 -13.98 -15.24
CA ALA A 112 8.06 -13.11 -16.40
C ALA A 112 9.37 -12.30 -16.27
N ASN A 113 9.61 -11.69 -15.10
CA ASN A 113 10.84 -10.93 -14.84
C ASN A 113 12.10 -11.81 -14.79
N MET A 114 11.97 -13.11 -14.50
CA MET A 114 13.09 -14.05 -14.49
C MET A 114 13.35 -14.66 -15.88
N GLU A 115 12.33 -14.87 -16.70
CA GLU A 115 12.47 -15.34 -18.08
C GLU A 115 13.28 -14.37 -18.95
N GLU A 116 13.16 -13.06 -18.68
CA GLU A 116 13.92 -11.99 -19.31
C GLU A 116 15.40 -11.95 -18.89
N LYS A 117 15.82 -12.73 -17.88
CA LYS A 117 17.21 -12.80 -17.44
C LYS A 117 17.97 -13.92 -18.14
N ASP A 118 19.23 -13.67 -18.51
CA ASP A 118 20.12 -14.70 -19.03
C ASP A 118 20.70 -15.59 -17.92
N GLY A 119 21.06 -16.83 -18.27
CA GLY A 119 21.67 -17.82 -17.38
C GLY A 119 20.68 -18.75 -16.67
N LYS A 120 21.17 -19.48 -15.65
CA LYS A 120 20.44 -20.57 -14.98
C LYS A 120 19.07 -20.16 -14.42
N SER A 121 18.93 -18.92 -13.95
CA SER A 121 17.64 -18.41 -13.45
C SER A 121 16.62 -18.21 -14.57
N GLY A 122 17.04 -17.80 -15.76
CA GLY A 122 16.18 -17.67 -16.94
C GLY A 122 15.79 -19.02 -17.51
N GLU A 123 16.72 -19.97 -17.56
CA GLU A 123 16.44 -21.35 -17.96
C GLU A 123 15.44 -22.02 -17.01
N LEU A 124 15.62 -21.87 -15.69
CA LEU A 124 14.67 -22.35 -14.69
C LEU A 124 13.30 -21.69 -14.84
N ALA A 125 13.24 -20.38 -15.06
CA ALA A 125 11.98 -19.67 -15.25
C ALA A 125 11.23 -20.15 -16.50
N ARG A 126 11.92 -20.31 -17.63
CA ARG A 126 11.35 -20.84 -18.87
C ARG A 126 10.91 -22.30 -18.74
N TYR A 127 11.67 -23.12 -18.02
CA TYR A 127 11.29 -24.50 -17.71
C TYR A 127 10.01 -24.55 -16.88
N VAL A 128 9.93 -23.72 -15.83
CA VAL A 128 8.74 -23.61 -14.97
C VAL A 128 7.55 -23.04 -15.74
N ALA A 129 7.74 -22.07 -16.62
CA ALA A 129 6.68 -21.55 -17.50
C ALA A 129 6.21 -22.59 -18.54
N GLY A 130 7.13 -23.44 -19.02
CA GLY A 130 6.83 -24.58 -19.89
C GLY A 130 6.02 -25.69 -19.21
N LEU A 131 5.90 -25.68 -17.89
CA LEU A 131 4.96 -26.53 -17.13
C LEU A 131 3.53 -25.95 -17.09
N GLU A 132 3.28 -24.87 -17.84
CA GLU A 132 2.00 -24.19 -17.98
C GLU A 132 1.32 -23.90 -16.62
N LYS A 133 0.16 -24.52 -16.35
CA LYS A 133 -0.64 -24.26 -15.14
C LYS A 133 -0.18 -25.05 -13.91
N VAL A 134 0.69 -26.05 -14.06
CA VAL A 134 1.02 -27.00 -12.99
C VAL A 134 1.66 -26.32 -11.77
N PRO A 135 2.69 -25.45 -11.91
CA PRO A 135 3.28 -24.78 -10.76
C PRO A 135 2.29 -23.87 -10.03
N TYR A 136 1.39 -23.22 -10.78
CA TYR A 136 0.34 -22.38 -10.21
C TYR A 136 -0.66 -23.21 -9.42
N GLN A 137 -1.12 -24.34 -9.96
CA GLN A 137 -2.05 -25.24 -9.29
C GLN A 137 -1.45 -25.87 -8.04
N MET A 138 -0.15 -26.20 -8.05
CA MET A 138 0.55 -26.72 -6.87
C MET A 138 0.63 -25.67 -5.76
N ILE A 139 0.91 -24.41 -6.12
CA ILE A 139 0.98 -23.32 -5.15
C ILE A 139 -0.42 -22.97 -4.65
N GLU A 140 -1.41 -22.89 -5.54
CA GLU A 140 -2.82 -22.68 -5.18
C GLU A 140 -3.32 -23.78 -4.23
N ALA A 141 -3.01 -25.05 -4.50
CA ALA A 141 -3.32 -26.15 -3.61
C ALA A 141 -2.57 -26.06 -2.27
N ALA A 142 -1.28 -25.72 -2.29
CA ALA A 142 -0.50 -25.53 -1.07
C ALA A 142 -1.06 -24.37 -0.22
N PHE A 143 -1.48 -23.26 -0.85
CA PHE A 143 -2.14 -22.16 -0.15
C PHE A 143 -3.54 -22.54 0.32
N GLY A 144 -4.32 -23.26 -0.47
CA GLY A 144 -5.69 -23.70 -0.14
C GLY A 144 -5.76 -24.57 1.12
N THR A 145 -4.67 -25.26 1.46
CA THR A 145 -4.58 -26.08 2.68
C THR A 145 -4.21 -25.31 3.94
N LEU A 146 -3.77 -24.05 3.83
CA LEU A 146 -3.41 -23.21 4.97
C LEU A 146 -4.64 -22.58 5.61
N SER A 147 -4.66 -22.50 6.94
CA SER A 147 -5.66 -21.70 7.66
C SER A 147 -5.50 -20.22 7.32
N GLN A 148 -6.57 -19.44 7.49
CA GLN A 148 -6.52 -17.99 7.28
C GLN A 148 -5.46 -17.32 8.16
N GLU A 149 -5.25 -17.83 9.37
CA GLU A 149 -4.21 -17.34 10.30
C GLU A 149 -2.81 -17.57 9.75
N GLN A 150 -2.53 -18.77 9.23
CA GLN A 150 -1.26 -19.10 8.59
C GLN A 150 -1.03 -18.27 7.31
N LYS A 151 -2.08 -18.03 6.52
CA LYS A 151 -2.02 -17.15 5.34
C LYS A 151 -1.68 -15.70 5.75
N ASN A 152 -2.34 -15.17 6.78
CA ASN A 152 -2.07 -13.83 7.31
C ASN A 152 -0.62 -13.71 7.83
N GLU A 153 -0.14 -14.72 8.55
CA GLU A 153 1.22 -14.75 9.10
C GLU A 153 2.27 -14.81 7.99
N MET A 154 2.08 -15.68 7.00
CA MET A 154 2.99 -15.80 5.86
C MET A 154 3.12 -14.47 5.11
N VAL A 155 2.00 -13.79 4.83
CA VAL A 155 2.03 -12.49 4.19
C VAL A 155 2.68 -11.43 5.06
N THR A 156 2.43 -11.44 6.38
CA THR A 156 3.13 -10.52 7.30
C THR A 156 4.65 -10.72 7.23
N ARG A 157 5.12 -11.97 7.21
CA ARG A 157 6.56 -12.29 7.07
C ARG A 157 7.13 -11.85 5.71
N ILE A 158 6.38 -12.04 4.62
CA ILE A 158 6.79 -11.54 3.29
C ILE A 158 6.93 -10.02 3.33
N PHE A 159 5.95 -9.31 3.90
CA PHE A 159 6.04 -7.86 4.08
C PHE A 159 7.25 -7.47 4.91
N ASP A 160 7.57 -8.18 6.00
CA ASP A 160 8.74 -7.88 6.82
C ASP A 160 10.07 -8.04 6.08
N ILE A 161 10.16 -9.02 5.17
CA ILE A 161 11.35 -9.23 4.31
C ILE A 161 11.51 -8.07 3.32
N TYR A 162 10.42 -7.65 2.69
CA TYR A 162 10.45 -6.65 1.60
C TYR A 162 10.09 -5.23 2.04
N LYS A 163 9.94 -4.96 3.33
CA LYS A 163 9.45 -3.66 3.83
C LYS A 163 10.32 -2.50 3.40
N ASP A 164 11.64 -2.67 3.40
CA ASP A 164 12.58 -1.59 3.08
C ASP A 164 12.58 -1.30 1.57
N ASP A 165 12.41 -2.34 0.76
CA ASP A 165 12.23 -2.21 -0.69
C ASP A 165 10.91 -1.50 -1.02
N LEU A 166 9.82 -1.82 -0.31
CA LEU A 166 8.54 -1.14 -0.43
C LEU A 166 8.64 0.34 -0.06
N VAL A 167 9.30 0.64 1.07
CA VAL A 167 9.56 2.01 1.51
C VAL A 167 10.36 2.78 0.46
N SER A 168 11.44 2.19 -0.05
CA SER A 168 12.28 2.77 -1.10
C SER A 168 11.50 3.02 -2.39
N ALA A 169 10.70 2.06 -2.86
CA ALA A 169 9.89 2.18 -4.06
C ALA A 169 8.84 3.30 -3.95
N ILE A 170 8.13 3.37 -2.81
CA ILE A 170 7.13 4.42 -2.57
C ILE A 170 7.79 5.80 -2.50
N ASN A 171 8.94 5.93 -1.84
CA ASN A 171 9.68 7.19 -1.79
C ASN A 171 10.18 7.63 -3.18
N LYS A 172 10.63 6.71 -4.03
CA LYS A 172 10.98 7.01 -5.43
C LYS A 172 9.77 7.50 -6.22
N ILE A 173 8.60 6.88 -6.03
CA ILE A 173 7.35 7.33 -6.67
C ILE A 173 6.96 8.72 -6.16
N ALA A 174 7.05 8.97 -4.85
CA ALA A 174 6.76 10.28 -4.26
C ALA A 174 7.68 11.37 -4.86
N ALA A 175 8.98 11.11 -4.92
CA ALA A 175 9.95 12.01 -5.53
C ALA A 175 9.67 12.28 -7.02
N LYS A 176 9.34 11.24 -7.80
CA LYS A 176 8.97 11.38 -9.22
C LYS A 176 7.72 12.25 -9.42
N ASN A 177 6.81 12.25 -8.45
CA ASN A 177 5.61 13.07 -8.47
C ASN A 177 5.78 14.43 -7.77
N GLU A 178 7.01 14.78 -7.38
CA GLU A 178 7.37 16.01 -6.65
C GLU A 178 6.62 16.16 -5.31
N ILE A 179 6.23 15.02 -4.73
CA ILE A 179 5.65 14.97 -3.38
C ILE A 179 6.81 14.96 -2.40
N LYS A 180 6.95 16.04 -1.64
CA LYS A 180 7.99 16.17 -0.61
C LYS A 180 7.45 15.67 0.73
N ALA A 181 7.46 14.36 0.84
CA ALA A 181 7.18 13.63 2.07
C ALA A 181 7.95 12.31 2.03
N GLU A 182 8.39 11.83 3.17
CA GLU A 182 9.17 10.61 3.28
C GLU A 182 8.34 9.55 4.01
N LEU A 183 8.07 8.44 3.33
CA LEU A 183 7.64 7.23 3.98
C LEU A 183 8.81 6.69 4.82
N ALA A 184 8.64 6.75 6.15
CA ALA A 184 9.67 6.35 7.10
C ALA A 184 9.56 4.88 7.52
N SER A 185 8.34 4.34 7.57
CA SER A 185 8.13 2.91 7.83
C SER A 185 6.74 2.43 7.43
N VAL A 186 6.66 1.13 7.13
CA VAL A 186 5.43 0.36 6.95
C VAL A 186 5.52 -0.83 7.88
N ASN A 187 4.48 -1.08 8.67
CA ASN A 187 4.38 -2.23 9.56
C ASN A 187 3.07 -2.94 9.27
N VAL A 188 3.14 -4.23 9.01
CA VAL A 188 1.97 -5.09 8.80
C VAL A 188 1.84 -6.01 10.01
N THR A 189 0.63 -6.23 10.48
CA THR A 189 0.38 -7.11 11.63
C THR A 189 -0.89 -7.90 11.37
N ALA A 190 -0.82 -9.22 11.55
CA ALA A 190 -2.01 -10.06 11.57
C ALA A 190 -2.83 -9.78 12.84
N LEU A 191 -4.15 -9.66 12.65
CA LEU A 191 -5.16 -9.58 13.70
C LEU A 191 -5.95 -10.88 13.77
#